data_AF-A0A352UEA8-F1
#
_entry.id   AF-A0A352UEA8-F1
#
_cell.length_a   1.000
_cell.length_b   1.000
_cell.length_c   1.000
_cell.angle_alpha   90.00
_cell.angle_beta   90.00
_cell.angle_gamma   90.00
#
_symmetry.space_group_name_H-M   'P 1'
#
loop_
_entity.id
_entity.type
_entity.pdbx_description
1 polymer ?
#
loop_
_entity_poly.entity_id
_entity_poly.type
_entity_poly.pdbx_seq_one_letter_code
_entity_poly.pdbx_strand_id
1 'polypeptide(L)'
;WGVSGFVLIAESHISVHTFPDRQHINVDIFSCKSFDADECVKAVETAFGLTRVKTKILERGLEYMNDHEAYSGMVRERIGIAPPTNIGHART
;
A
#
# COMPACT_ATOMS: atom_id res chain seq x y z
N TRP A 1 12.60 -21.18 -7.40
CA TRP A 1 11.43 -21.13 -6.45
C TRP A 1 11.46 -19.79 -5.72
N GLY A 2 10.55 -19.48 -4.80
CA GLY A 2 10.53 -18.20 -4.09
C GLY A 2 9.31 -18.04 -3.17
N VAL A 3 9.28 -16.95 -2.40
CA VAL A 3 8.16 -16.61 -1.51
C VAL A 3 7.63 -15.24 -1.89
N SER A 4 6.30 -15.13 -1.96
CA SER A 4 5.61 -13.85 -2.11
C SER A 4 4.76 -13.58 -0.87
N GLY A 5 4.84 -12.36 -0.34
CA GLY A 5 4.11 -11.94 0.84
C GLY A 5 3.51 -10.55 0.64
N PHE A 6 2.31 -10.36 1.21
CA PHE A 6 1.58 -9.11 1.12
C PHE A 6 1.03 -8.72 2.49
N VAL A 7 1.16 -7.44 2.82
CA VAL A 7 0.44 -6.81 3.92
C VAL A 7 -0.44 -5.74 3.32
N LEU A 8 -1.75 -5.96 3.39
CA LEU A 8 -2.74 -4.97 2.99
C LEU A 8 -2.92 -3.97 4.13
N ILE A 9 -2.76 -2.70 3.81
CA ILE A 9 -2.99 -1.57 4.71
C ILE A 9 -4.01 -0.64 4.05
N ALA A 10 -4.53 0.37 4.77
CA ALA A 10 -5.64 1.20 4.29
C ALA A 10 -5.40 1.73 2.87
N GLU A 11 -6.07 1.09 1.90
CA GLU A 11 -6.07 1.43 0.46
C GLU A 11 -4.68 1.47 -0.19
N SER A 12 -3.77 0.70 0.39
CA SER A 12 -2.36 0.64 0.00
C SER A 12 -1.79 -0.73 0.38
N HIS A 13 -0.49 -0.96 0.23
CA HIS A 13 0.09 -2.28 0.49
C HIS A 13 1.60 -2.25 0.65
N ILE A 14 2.10 -3.30 1.31
CA ILE A 14 3.50 -3.70 1.23
C ILE A 14 3.55 -5.07 0.56
N SER A 15 4.34 -5.21 -0.51
CA SER A 15 4.57 -6.46 -1.22
C SER A 15 6.04 -6.85 -1.16
N VAL A 16 6.32 -8.16 -1.06
CA VAL A 16 7.68 -8.71 -1.17
C VAL A 16 7.64 -9.94 -2.06
N HIS A 17 8.57 -10.02 -3.00
CA HIS A 17 8.80 -11.18 -3.85
C HIS A 17 10.27 -11.57 -3.81
N THR A 18 10.56 -12.82 -3.42
CA THR A 18 11.94 -13.34 -3.36
C THR A 18 12.27 -14.26 -4.53
N PHE A 19 13.50 -14.15 -5.02
CA PHE A 19 14.05 -14.99 -6.09
C PHE A 19 15.43 -15.52 -5.65
N PRO A 20 15.47 -16.56 -4.79
CA PRO A 20 16.71 -17.11 -4.22
C PRO A 20 17.75 -17.48 -5.26
N ASP A 21 17.34 -18.14 -6.35
CA ASP A 21 18.24 -18.58 -7.43
C ASP A 21 18.96 -17.41 -8.13
N ARG A 22 18.43 -16.18 -8.02
CA ARG A 22 19.00 -14.94 -8.58
C ARG A 22 19.60 -14.03 -7.51
N GLN A 23 19.55 -14.43 -6.24
CA GLN A 23 19.92 -13.61 -5.08
C GLN A 23 19.27 -12.22 -5.14
N HIS A 24 17.96 -12.19 -5.46
CA HIS A 24 17.24 -10.96 -5.75
C HIS A 24 15.91 -10.90 -5.02
N ILE A 25 15.50 -9.69 -4.64
CA ILE A 25 14.18 -9.41 -4.08
C ILE A 25 13.58 -8.18 -4.76
N ASN A 26 12.26 -8.19 -4.93
CA ASN A 26 11.47 -7.01 -5.27
C ASN A 26 10.58 -6.68 -4.07
N VAL A 27 10.52 -5.39 -3.72
CA VAL A 27 9.72 -4.89 -2.60
C VAL A 27 9.01 -3.62 -3.03
N ASP A 28 7.69 -3.58 -2.84
CA ASP A 28 6.91 -2.35 -2.98
C ASP A 28 6.39 -1.92 -1.60
N ILE A 29 6.65 -0.68 -1.21
CA ILE A 29 6.10 -0.06 0.00
C ILE A 29 5.25 1.12 -0.46
N PHE A 30 3.94 0.95 -0.40
CA PHE A 30 2.97 1.96 -0.77
C PHE A 30 2.08 2.25 0.42
N SER A 31 1.91 3.53 0.75
CA SER A 31 1.06 4.01 1.85
C SER A 31 0.38 5.30 1.44
N CYS A 32 -0.89 5.44 1.81
CA CYS A 32 -1.63 6.70 1.69
C CYS A 32 -1.26 7.70 2.80
N LYS A 33 -0.59 7.25 3.87
CA LYS A 33 0.01 8.13 4.90
C LYS A 33 1.47 8.41 4.56
N SER A 34 1.95 9.58 4.93
CA SER A 34 3.37 9.92 4.85
C SER A 34 4.23 8.96 5.66
N PHE A 35 5.41 8.65 5.13
CA PHE A 35 6.40 7.78 5.75
C PHE A 35 7.80 8.19 5.29
N ASP A 36 8.81 7.83 6.08
CA ASP A 36 10.21 8.03 5.71
C ASP A 36 10.65 6.88 4.78
N ALA A 37 10.86 7.21 3.51
CA ALA A 37 11.28 6.24 2.50
C ALA A 37 12.70 5.70 2.76
N ASP A 38 13.61 6.51 3.30
CA ASP A 38 14.99 6.10 3.57
C ASP A 38 15.05 5.15 4.76
N GLU A 39 14.22 5.37 5.79
CA GLU A 39 14.06 4.44 6.90
C GLU A 39 13.52 3.09 6.42
N CYS A 40 12.51 3.11 5.56
CA CYS A 40 11.95 1.90 4.96
C CYS A 40 12.99 1.11 4.15
N VAL A 41 13.78 1.80 3.33
CA VAL A 41 14.85 1.18 2.54
C VAL A 41 15.89 0.52 3.46
N LYS A 42 16.35 1.23 4.49
CA LYS A 42 17.30 0.69 5.48
C LYS A 42 16.76 -0.53 6.22
N ALA A 43 15.48 -0.51 6.56
CA ALA A 43 14.83 -1.64 7.22
C ALA A 43 14.83 -2.88 6.32
N VAL A 44 14.51 -2.73 5.02
CA VAL A 44 14.54 -3.82 4.04
C VAL A 44 15.98 -4.31 3.79
N GLU A 45 16.93 -3.39 3.65
CA GLU A 45 18.35 -3.71 3.49
C GLU A 45 18.87 -4.56 4.64
N THR A 46 18.57 -4.15 5.87
CA THR A 46 18.99 -4.85 7.09
C THR A 46 18.31 -6.21 7.22
N ALA A 47 17.00 -6.28 6.96
CA ALA A 47 16.23 -7.51 7.12
C ALA A 47 16.66 -8.61 6.15
N PHE A 48 17.05 -8.26 4.92
CA PHE A 48 17.44 -9.23 3.89
C PHE A 48 18.95 -9.29 3.62
N GLY A 49 19.76 -8.50 4.33
CA GLY A 49 21.21 -8.44 4.15
C GLY A 49 21.63 -8.02 2.73
N LEU A 50 20.94 -7.02 2.17
CA LEU A 50 21.15 -6.60 0.78
C LEU A 50 22.47 -5.83 0.63
N THR A 51 23.26 -6.21 -0.37
CA THR A 51 24.53 -5.53 -0.70
C THR A 51 24.38 -4.47 -1.78
N ARG A 52 23.29 -4.50 -2.54
CA ARG A 52 22.99 -3.53 -3.59
C ARG A 52 21.49 -3.26 -3.64
N VAL A 53 21.14 -1.99 -3.57
CA VAL A 53 19.76 -1.54 -3.64
C VAL A 53 19.60 -0.48 -4.73
N LYS A 54 18.47 -0.57 -5.44
CA LYS A 54 18.02 0.45 -6.39
C LYS A 54 16.58 0.76 -6.07
N THR A 55 16.31 2.01 -5.73
CA THR A 55 14.98 2.49 -5.34
C THR A 55 14.45 3.48 -6.35
N LYS A 56 13.13 3.61 -6.39
CA LYS A 56 12.44 4.67 -7.11
C LYS A 56 11.23 5.08 -6.28
N ILE A 57 11.16 6.36 -5.94
CA ILE A 57 10.02 6.94 -5.24
C ILE A 57 9.04 7.47 -6.29
N LEU A 58 7.76 7.17 -6.09
CA LEU A 58 6.68 7.61 -6.96
C LEU A 58 5.58 8.22 -6.09
N GLU A 59 5.30 9.51 -6.28
CA GLU A 59 4.14 10.14 -5.69
C GLU A 59 2.87 9.70 -6.40
N ARG A 60 1.80 9.49 -5.62
CA ARG A 60 0.50 8.99 -6.09
C ARG A 60 -0.61 9.86 -5.50
N GLY A 61 -1.74 9.98 -6.18
CA GLY A 61 -2.85 10.83 -5.73
C GLY A 61 -2.66 12.32 -6.00
N LEU A 62 -1.83 12.69 -6.97
CA LEU A 62 -1.59 14.09 -7.39
C LEU A 62 -2.85 14.83 -7.89
N GLU A 63 -3.95 14.10 -8.09
CA GLU A 63 -5.26 14.66 -8.42
C GLU A 63 -6.00 15.30 -7.24
N TYR A 64 -5.54 15.07 -6.01
CA TYR A 64 -6.10 15.65 -4.78
C TYR A 64 -5.19 16.78 -4.30
N MET A 65 -5.74 17.99 -4.06
CA MET A 65 -4.92 19.17 -3.74
C MET A 65 -4.39 19.16 -2.29
N ASN A 66 -4.92 18.29 -1.44
CA ASN A 66 -4.51 18.11 -0.04
C ASN A 66 -4.96 16.76 0.55
N ASP A 67 -4.36 16.37 1.68
CA ASP A 67 -4.65 15.11 2.40
C ASP A 67 -6.13 14.94 2.77
N HIS A 68 -6.82 16.04 3.08
CA HIS A 68 -8.23 16.01 3.45
C HIS A 68 -9.12 15.67 2.25
N GLU A 69 -8.82 16.21 1.08
CA GLU A 69 -9.49 15.87 -0.18
C GLU A 69 -9.23 14.43 -0.58
N ALA A 70 -7.99 13.96 -0.45
CA ALA A 70 -7.63 12.57 -0.71
C ALA A 70 -8.43 11.62 0.20
N TYR A 71 -8.45 11.88 1.52
CA TYR A 71 -9.24 11.09 2.48
C TYR A 71 -10.75 11.16 2.21
N SER A 72 -11.26 12.35 1.88
CA SER A 72 -12.68 12.54 1.61
C SER A 72 -13.12 11.85 0.32
N GLY A 73 -12.31 11.91 -0.74
CA GLY A 73 -12.52 11.19 -1.99
C GLY A 73 -12.53 9.68 -1.76
N MET A 74 -11.51 9.20 -1.07
CA MET A 74 -11.37 7.79 -0.64
C MET A 74 -12.62 7.29 0.11
N VAL A 75 -13.09 8.02 1.12
CA VAL A 75 -14.31 7.67 1.87
C VAL A 75 -15.55 7.66 0.97
N ARG A 76 -15.69 8.64 0.06
CA ARG A 76 -16.82 8.70 -0.87
C ARG A 76 -16.85 7.50 -1.81
N GLU A 77 -15.72 7.14 -2.41
CA GLU A 77 -15.62 5.97 -3.28
C GLU A 77 -15.97 4.68 -2.54
N ARG A 78 -15.46 4.52 -1.32
CA ARG A 78 -15.76 3.36 -0.47
C ARG A 78 -17.26 3.24 -0.15
N ILE A 79 -17.93 4.35 0.16
CA ILE A 79 -19.38 4.36 0.40
C ILE A 79 -20.15 4.04 -0.88
N GLY A 80 -19.69 4.51 -2.04
CA GLY A 80 -20.33 4.25 -3.34
C GLY A 80 -20.25 2.78 -3.80
N ILE A 81 -19.25 2.02 -3.34
CA ILE A 81 -19.09 0.59 -3.65
C ILE A 81 -19.93 -0.29 -2.71
N ALA A 82 -20.27 0.18 -1.50
CA ALA A 82 -21.08 -0.58 -0.57
C ALA A 82 -22.50 -0.78 -1.13
N PRO A 83 -23.03 -2.01 -1.18
CA PRO A 83 -24.40 -2.23 -1.62
C PRO A 83 -25.36 -1.48 -0.68
N PRO A 84 -26.44 -0.87 -1.21
CA PRO A 84 -27.38 -0.14 -0.37
C PRO A 84 -27.92 -1.07 0.71
N THR A 85 -27.71 -0.70 1.98
CA THR A 85 -28.31 -1.38 3.11
C THR A 85 -29.82 -1.22 3.01
N ASN A 86 -30.47 -2.26 2.51
CA ASN A 86 -31.92 -2.34 2.45
C ASN A 86 -32.43 -2.56 3.89
N ILE A 87 -32.46 -1.49 4.68
CA ILE A 87 -33.14 -1.48 5.98
C ILE A 87 -34.63 -1.44 5.65
N GLY A 88 -35.19 -2.62 5.42
CA GLY A 88 -36.62 -2.82 5.35
C GLY A 88 -37.26 -2.34 6.64
N HIS A 89 -37.95 -1.21 6.57
CA HIS A 89 -38.97 -0.84 7.55
C HIS A 89 -40.08 -1.90 7.47
N ALA A 90 -39.98 -2.93 8.30
CA ALA A 90 -41.12 -3.77 8.61
C ALA A 90 -42.10 -2.91 9.40
N ARG A 91 -43.10 -2.37 8.69
CA ARG A 91 -44.30 -1.80 9.31
C ARG A 91 -45.07 -2.97 9.93
N THR A 92 -45.12 -3.02 11.26
CA THR A 92 -46.18 -3.67 12.03
C THR A 92 -47.24 -2.64 12.38
#